data_AF-A0AA88KSR1-F1
#
_entry.id   AF-A0AA88KSR1-F1
#
_cell.length_a   1.000
_cell.length_b   1.000
_cell.length_c   1.000
_cell.angle_alpha   90.00
_cell.angle_beta   90.00
_cell.angle_gamma   90.00
#
_symmetry.space_group_name_H-M   'P 1'
#
loop_
_entity.id
_entity.type
_entity.pdbx_description
1 polymer ?
#
loop_
_entity_poly.entity_id
_entity_poly.type
_entity_poly.pdbx_seq_one_letter_code
_entity_poly.pdbx_strand_id
1 'polypeptide(L)'
;MSNSTTTNSFQTPHTTSTTASLSSTNSSSGSNIIKETQETLEIAYEINNILNAGLDRESLSIIMNLCEMGINPEALAACVKEIKNEANKLKQL
;
A
#
# COMPACT_ATOMS: atom_id res chain seq x y z
N MET A 1 40.67 3.35 -47.30
CA MET A 1 40.80 3.48 -45.84
C MET A 1 39.41 3.55 -45.27
N SER A 2 38.92 2.42 -44.76
CA SER A 2 37.58 2.31 -44.17
C SER A 2 37.70 2.58 -42.67
N ASN A 3 37.12 3.69 -42.19
CA ASN A 3 37.13 3.99 -40.77
C ASN A 3 35.92 3.32 -40.11
N SER A 4 36.21 2.28 -39.34
CA SER A 4 35.34 1.73 -38.30
C SER A 4 35.07 2.80 -37.25
N THR A 5 33.80 3.03 -36.91
CA THR A 5 33.42 3.60 -35.61
C THR A 5 32.46 2.65 -34.94
N THR A 6 32.98 2.09 -33.84
CA THR A 6 32.33 1.23 -32.87
C THR A 6 31.25 1.99 -32.11
N THR A 7 30.02 1.47 -32.11
CA THR A 7 29.04 1.75 -31.04
C THR A 7 28.42 0.42 -30.61
N ASN A 8 28.79 -0.01 -29.41
CA ASN A 8 28.23 -1.14 -28.68
C ASN A 8 26.98 -0.68 -27.93
N SER A 9 25.86 -1.39 -28.04
CA SER A 9 24.93 -1.58 -26.91
C SER A 9 23.85 -2.62 -27.23
N PHE A 10 23.99 -3.78 -26.57
CA PHE A 10 22.95 -4.71 -26.10
C PHE A 10 21.50 -4.46 -26.59
N GLN A 11 21.02 -5.33 -27.49
CA GLN A 11 19.59 -5.50 -27.77
C GLN A 11 19.17 -6.91 -27.30
N THR A 12 18.37 -6.98 -26.24
CA THR A 12 17.59 -8.18 -25.88
C THR A 12 16.24 -8.15 -26.60
N PRO A 13 15.63 -9.31 -26.95
CA PRO A 13 14.36 -9.35 -27.67
C PRO A 13 13.17 -9.42 -26.70
N HIS A 14 12.34 -8.37 -26.63
CA HIS A 14 10.92 -8.53 -26.28
C HIS A 14 10.06 -7.46 -26.97
N THR A 15 9.34 -7.96 -27.97
CA THR A 15 8.11 -7.50 -28.64
C THR A 15 7.51 -6.14 -28.25
N THR A 16 7.57 -5.18 -29.17
CA THR A 16 6.62 -4.07 -29.32
C THR A 16 5.34 -4.59 -29.97
N SER A 17 4.22 -4.56 -29.25
CA SER A 17 2.88 -4.58 -29.84
C SER A 17 2.12 -3.36 -29.36
N THR A 18 2.25 -2.28 -30.11
CA THR A 18 1.37 -1.11 -30.06
C THR A 18 0.09 -1.45 -30.82
N THR A 19 -1.00 -1.73 -30.13
CA THR A 19 -2.35 -1.55 -30.68
C THR A 19 -3.14 -0.67 -29.73
N ALA A 20 -3.31 0.59 -30.13
CA ALA A 20 -4.29 1.49 -29.57
C ALA A 20 -5.70 0.93 -29.84
N SER A 21 -6.40 0.56 -28.78
CA SER A 21 -7.86 0.38 -28.79
C SER A 21 -8.43 1.20 -27.64
N LEU A 22 -9.00 2.35 -28.01
CA LEU A 22 -9.80 3.21 -27.15
C LEU A 22 -11.14 2.52 -26.85
N SER A 23 -11.65 2.82 -25.65
CA SER A 23 -13.06 2.69 -25.23
C SER A 23 -13.60 1.27 -25.00
N SER A 24 -13.49 0.83 -23.74
CA SER A 24 -14.51 0.01 -23.09
C SER A 24 -14.94 0.73 -21.82
N THR A 25 -15.99 1.55 -21.91
CA THR A 25 -16.74 2.06 -20.77
C THR A 25 -17.39 0.87 -20.06
N ASN A 26 -16.67 0.25 -19.12
CA ASN A 26 -17.19 -0.85 -18.33
C ASN A 26 -17.55 -0.34 -16.93
N SER A 27 -18.82 0.03 -16.74
CA SER A 27 -19.38 0.51 -15.46
C SER A 27 -19.57 -0.62 -14.42
N SER A 28 -18.63 -1.56 -14.33
CA SER A 28 -18.64 -2.66 -13.34
C SER A 28 -17.48 -2.57 -12.33
N SER A 29 -16.68 -1.51 -12.37
CA SER A 29 -15.40 -1.44 -11.63
C SER A 29 -15.54 -1.21 -10.12
N GLY A 30 -16.63 -0.63 -9.62
CA GLY A 30 -16.75 -0.29 -8.18
C GLY A 30 -16.70 -1.50 -7.25
N SER A 31 -17.18 -2.67 -7.68
CA SER A 31 -17.22 -3.88 -6.85
C SER A 31 -15.86 -4.57 -6.69
N ASN A 32 -14.92 -4.38 -7.63
CA ASN A 32 -13.60 -5.01 -7.56
C ASN A 32 -12.64 -4.23 -6.64
N ILE A 33 -12.65 -2.89 -6.71
CA ILE A 33 -11.81 -2.06 -5.82
C ILE A 33 -12.20 -2.26 -4.35
N ILE A 34 -13.50 -2.31 -4.04
CA ILE A 34 -13.97 -2.52 -2.66
C ILE A 34 -13.50 -3.88 -2.11
N LYS A 35 -13.46 -4.92 -2.95
CA LYS A 35 -12.95 -6.24 -2.54
C LYS A 35 -11.45 -6.22 -2.30
N GLU A 36 -10.68 -5.62 -3.20
CA GLU A 36 -9.23 -5.53 -3.09
C GLU A 36 -8.78 -4.75 -1.84
N THR A 37 -9.47 -3.64 -1.51
CA THR A 37 -9.21 -2.89 -0.28
C THR A 37 -9.55 -3.69 0.98
N GLN A 38 -10.65 -4.46 0.96
CA GLN A 38 -11.03 -5.32 2.08
C GLN A 38 -10.02 -6.44 2.30
N GLU A 39 -9.60 -7.12 1.23
CA GLU A 39 -8.57 -8.17 1.28
C GLU A 39 -7.24 -7.60 1.81
N THR A 40 -6.85 -6.41 1.37
CA THR A 40 -5.64 -5.73 1.85
C THR A 40 -5.74 -5.44 3.36
N LEU A 41 -6.88 -4.93 3.83
CA LEU A 41 -7.10 -4.66 5.26
C LEU A 41 -7.11 -5.96 6.08
N GLU A 42 -7.63 -7.05 5.53
CA GLU A 42 -7.61 -8.37 6.17
C GLU A 42 -6.20 -8.91 6.36
N ILE A 43 -5.37 -8.86 5.31
CA ILE A 43 -3.96 -9.26 5.38
C ILE A 43 -3.21 -8.37 6.40
N ALA A 44 -3.42 -7.06 6.36
CA ALA A 44 -2.81 -6.14 7.33
C ALA A 44 -3.23 -6.46 8.78
N TYR A 45 -4.49 -6.84 8.99
CA TYR A 45 -4.99 -7.22 10.30
C TYR A 45 -4.40 -8.55 10.79
N GLU A 46 -4.19 -9.51 9.90
CA GLU A 46 -3.49 -10.76 10.20
C GLU A 46 -2.05 -10.49 10.66
N ILE A 47 -1.33 -9.62 9.94
CA ILE A 47 0.03 -9.19 10.33
C ILE A 47 0.01 -8.54 11.72
N ASN A 48 -0.93 -7.63 11.98
CA ASN A 48 -1.08 -7.01 13.30
C ASN A 48 -1.32 -8.03 14.43
N ASN A 49 -2.07 -9.11 14.15
CA ASN A 49 -2.31 -10.17 15.11
C ASN A 49 -1.06 -11.03 15.35
N ILE A 50 -0.30 -11.37 14.29
CA ILE A 50 0.97 -12.09 14.39
C ILE A 50 1.99 -11.30 15.23
N LEU A 51 2.08 -9.99 15.00
CA LEU A 51 2.97 -9.09 15.73
C LEU A 51 2.45 -8.72 17.12
N ASN A 52 1.22 -9.13 17.44
CA ASN A 52 0.52 -8.81 18.68
C ASN A 52 0.54 -7.31 19.01
N ALA A 53 0.40 -6.46 17.99
CA ALA A 53 0.40 -5.00 18.15
C ALA A 53 -0.88 -4.50 18.88
N GLY A 54 -1.92 -5.33 18.91
CA GLY A 54 -3.15 -5.10 19.66
C GLY A 54 -3.91 -3.88 19.15
N LEU A 55 -3.91 -3.67 17.82
CA LEU A 55 -4.78 -2.72 17.16
C LEU A 55 -6.06 -3.43 16.74
N ASP A 56 -7.21 -2.79 16.96
CA ASP A 56 -8.47 -3.23 16.39
C ASP A 56 -8.55 -2.88 14.89
N ARG A 57 -9.49 -3.50 14.18
CA ARG A 57 -9.62 -3.35 12.72
C ARG A 57 -9.97 -1.92 12.30
N GLU A 58 -10.72 -1.19 13.13
CA GLU A 58 -11.09 0.19 12.85
C GLU A 58 -9.88 1.11 13.01
N SER A 59 -9.14 1.00 14.12
CA SER A 59 -7.89 1.72 14.35
C SER A 59 -6.86 1.46 13.26
N LEU A 60 -6.72 0.20 12.82
CA LEU A 60 -5.80 -0.14 11.73
C LEU A 60 -6.18 0.52 10.41
N SER A 61 -7.47 0.56 10.07
CA SER A 61 -7.97 1.24 8.87
C SER A 61 -7.71 2.75 8.93
N ILE A 62 -7.92 3.38 10.09
CA ILE A 62 -7.63 4.80 10.29
C ILE A 62 -6.13 5.07 10.12
N ILE A 63 -5.27 4.27 10.74
CA ILE A 63 -3.81 4.40 10.64
C ILE A 63 -3.35 4.26 9.18
N MET A 64 -3.91 3.31 8.44
CA MET A 64 -3.59 3.11 7.03
C MET A 64 -3.97 4.33 6.18
N ASN A 65 -5.17 4.87 6.37
CA ASN A 65 -5.61 6.09 5.68
C ASN A 65 -4.74 7.31 6.05
N LEU A 66 -4.31 7.43 7.31
CA LEU A 66 -3.38 8.49 7.73
C LEU A 66 -2.01 8.34 7.06
N CYS A 67 -1.50 7.11 6.94
CA CYS A 67 -0.26 6.83 6.23
C CYS A 67 -0.38 7.13 4.72
N GLU A 68 -1.53 6.84 4.10
CA GLU A 68 -1.80 7.20 2.69
C GLU A 68 -1.80 8.72 2.45
N MET A 69 -2.15 9.53 3.46
CA MET A 69 -2.04 10.99 3.43
C MET A 69 -0.59 11.50 3.58
N GLY A 70 0.40 10.61 3.72
CA GLY A 70 1.81 10.96 3.85
C GLY A 70 2.26 11.29 5.27
N ILE A 71 1.48 10.89 6.28
CA ILE A 71 1.88 11.02 7.69
C ILE A 71 3.01 10.03 8.00
N ASN A 72 4.01 10.49 8.77
CA ASN A 72 5.12 9.63 9.18
C ASN A 72 4.61 8.47 10.08
N PRO A 73 4.79 7.20 9.67
CA PRO A 73 4.34 6.04 10.44
C PRO A 73 5.01 5.94 11.82
N GLU A 74 6.26 6.40 11.97
CA GLU A 74 6.98 6.38 13.25
C GLU A 74 6.35 7.32 14.28
N ALA A 75 6.01 8.54 13.85
CA ALA A 75 5.33 9.52 14.69
C ALA A 75 3.92 9.03 15.07
N LEU A 76 3.20 8.46 14.12
CA LEU A 76 1.87 7.89 14.35
C LEU A 76 1.93 6.73 15.36
N ALA A 77 2.93 5.85 15.25
CA ALA A 77 3.14 4.77 16.21
C ALA A 77 3.43 5.29 17.63
N ALA A 78 4.19 6.38 17.77
CA ALA A 78 4.44 7.02 19.06
C ALA A 78 3.14 7.56 19.67
N CYS A 79 2.34 8.32 18.91
CA CYS A 79 1.05 8.83 19.37
C CYS A 79 0.09 7.72 19.79
N VAL A 80 -0.03 6.64 19.00
CA VAL A 80 -0.92 5.51 19.32
C VAL A 80 -0.49 4.82 20.62
N LYS A 81 0.83 4.66 20.86
CA LYS A 81 1.35 4.10 22.12
C LYS A 81 1.02 4.99 23.31
N GLU A 82 1.19 6.29 23.16
CA GLU A 82 0.90 7.27 24.22
C GLU A 82 -0.58 7.26 24.59
N ILE A 83 -1.47 7.33 23.60
CA ILE A 83 -2.93 7.26 23.80
C ILE A 83 -3.34 5.97 24.51
N LYS A 84 -2.81 4.82 24.09
CA LYS A 84 -3.09 3.52 24.75
C LYS A 84 -2.61 3.50 26.20
N ASN A 85 -1.43 4.08 26.47
CA ASN A 85 -0.88 4.16 27.82
C ASN A 85 -1.74 5.05 28.72
N GLU A 86 -2.14 6.23 28.26
CA GLU A 86 -3.03 7.13 28.99
C GLU A 86 -4.41 6.52 29.26
N ALA A 87 -5.01 5.88 28.25
CA ALA A 87 -6.28 5.17 28.41
C ALA A 87 -6.17 4.06 29.46
N ASN A 88 -5.06 3.30 29.48
CA ASN A 88 -4.83 2.27 30.49
C ASN A 88 -4.61 2.83 31.89
N LYS A 89 -3.95 3.99 32.01
CA LYS A 89 -3.79 4.68 33.30
C LYS A 89 -5.13 5.16 33.84
N LEU A 90 -5.97 5.75 32.99
CA LEU A 90 -7.31 6.22 33.37
C LEU A 90 -8.23 5.08 33.82
N LYS A 91 -8.11 3.89 33.21
CA LYS A 91 -8.87 2.70 33.63
C LYS A 91 -8.45 2.13 34.99
N GLN A 92 -7.28 2.52 35.51
CA GLN A 92 -6.74 2.05 36.79
C GLN A 92 -7.02 3.00 37.96
N LEU A 93 -7.64 4.15 37.69
CA LEU A 93 -8.16 5.09 38.69
C LEU A 93 -9.63 4.76 38.99
#